data_AF-A0A7L3HPL6-F1
#
_entry.id   AF-A0A7L3HPL6-F1
#
_cell.length_a   1.000
_cell.length_b   1.000
_cell.length_c   1.000
_cell.angle_alpha   90.00
_cell.angle_beta   90.00
_cell.angle_gamma   90.00
#
_symmetry.space_group_name_H-M   'P 1'
#
loop_
_entity.id
_entity.type
_entity.pdbx_description
1 polymer ?
#
loop_
_entity_poly.entity_id
_entity_poly.type
_entity_poly.pdbx_seq_one_letter_code
_entity_poly.pdbx_strand_id
1 'polypeptide(L)'
;SDLRQMLATKSVENIQFLPFLTTDANNLSWLGYGCLKGDGTVITVNAIGATLQTLYILVYLYYSPAKRPVLLQVLLLLAVVVTGYGYFTNLVDTGMRLTHLGLFCSVFTITMYLSPLADLAKVIRSKSTRCLSFPLTVTTLVASSSWTLYGLQLHDPYITV
;
A
#
# COMPACT_ATOMS: atom_id res chain seq x y z
N SER A 1 12.61 -5.31 11.58
CA SER A 1 11.40 -4.51 11.30
C SER A 1 11.66 -3.11 11.79
N ASP A 2 11.36 -2.13 10.96
CA ASP A 2 11.60 -0.71 11.20
C ASP A 2 10.93 -0.22 12.48
N LEU A 3 9.79 -0.81 12.87
CA LEU A 3 9.13 -0.49 14.14
C LEU A 3 10.01 -0.80 15.35
N ARG A 4 10.65 -1.98 15.37
CA ARG A 4 11.58 -2.33 16.45
C ARG A 4 12.79 -1.42 16.46
N GLN A 5 13.29 -1.04 15.28
CA GLN A 5 14.40 -0.10 15.17
C GLN A 5 14.01 1.28 15.73
N MET A 6 12.88 1.84 15.32
CA MET A 6 12.37 3.12 15.85
C MET A 6 12.19 3.10 17.38
N LEU A 7 11.65 2.01 17.93
CA LEU A 7 11.45 1.88 19.37
C LEU A 7 12.77 1.74 20.14
N ALA A 8 13.74 1.01 19.58
CA ALA A 8 15.04 0.78 20.23
C ALA A 8 15.94 2.02 20.18
N THR A 9 16.01 2.69 19.03
CA THR A 9 16.88 3.85 18.82
C THR A 9 16.22 5.17 19.20
N LYS A 10 14.90 5.19 19.39
CA LYS A 10 14.08 6.39 19.55
C LYS A 10 14.31 7.42 18.43
N SER A 11 14.62 6.93 17.22
CA SER A 11 14.98 7.73 16.06
C SER A 11 14.44 7.11 14.77
N VAL A 12 14.14 7.95 13.80
CA VAL A 12 13.71 7.57 12.44
C VAL A 12 14.84 7.68 11.41
N GLU A 13 16.08 7.86 11.87
CA GLU A 13 17.24 7.95 10.99
C GLU A 13 17.43 6.67 10.17
N ASN A 14 17.70 6.83 8.87
CA ASN A 14 17.78 5.75 7.87
C ASN A 14 16.46 5.01 7.59
N ILE A 15 15.30 5.50 8.05
CA ILE A 15 14.00 4.91 7.77
C ILE A 15 13.24 5.82 6.80
N GLN A 16 12.85 5.26 5.66
CA GLN A 16 12.09 5.97 4.63
C GLN A 16 10.60 6.03 5.02
N PHE A 17 10.03 7.23 5.06
CA PHE A 17 8.62 7.43 5.40
C PHE A 17 7.66 7.07 4.25
N LEU A 18 8.06 7.38 3.02
CA LEU A 18 7.21 7.28 1.84
C LEU A 18 6.58 5.89 1.65
N PRO A 19 7.29 4.75 1.85
CA PRO A 19 6.69 3.43 1.74
C PRO A 19 5.52 3.19 2.72
N PHE A 20 5.58 3.72 3.95
CA PHE A 20 4.46 3.58 4.89
C PHE A 20 3.23 4.34 4.39
N LEU A 21 3.44 5.57 3.93
CA LEU A 21 2.36 6.43 3.43
C LEU A 21 1.72 5.89 2.14
N THR A 22 2.52 5.45 1.18
CA THR A 22 1.98 4.92 -0.09
C THR A 22 1.29 3.58 0.12
N THR A 23 1.79 2.73 1.02
CA THR A 23 1.12 1.46 1.34
C THR A 23 -0.20 1.70 2.08
N ASP A 24 -0.26 2.68 2.98
CA ASP A 24 -1.50 3.08 3.65
C ASP A 24 -2.55 3.55 2.62
N ALA A 25 -2.15 4.43 1.70
CA ALA A 25 -2.99 4.89 0.59
C ALA A 25 -3.55 3.74 -0.26
N ASN A 26 -2.70 2.76 -0.58
CA ASN A 26 -3.09 1.59 -1.35
C ASN A 26 -4.14 0.76 -0.61
N ASN A 27 -3.91 0.50 0.67
CA ASN A 27 -4.84 -0.25 1.52
C ASN A 27 -6.19 0.47 1.65
N LEU A 28 -6.20 1.80 1.85
CA LEU A 28 -7.43 2.58 1.92
C LEU A 28 -8.22 2.55 0.60
N SER A 29 -7.51 2.57 -0.54
CA SER A 29 -8.13 2.49 -1.87
C SER A 29 -8.79 1.14 -2.11
N TRP A 30 -8.07 0.04 -1.81
CA TRP A 30 -8.60 -1.31 -1.89
C TRP A 30 -9.70 -1.60 -0.88
N LEU A 31 -9.65 -0.99 0.31
CA LEU A 31 -10.73 -1.07 1.28
C LEU A 31 -12.00 -0.41 0.73
N GLY A 32 -11.87 0.77 0.10
CA GLY A 32 -12.97 1.40 -0.62
C GLY A 32 -13.54 0.51 -1.73
N TYR A 33 -12.67 -0.14 -2.51
CA TYR A 33 -13.06 -1.10 -3.54
C TYR A 33 -13.85 -2.29 -2.96
N GLY A 34 -13.32 -2.91 -1.89
CA GLY A 34 -13.98 -4.01 -1.20
C GLY A 34 -15.35 -3.60 -0.64
N CYS A 35 -15.47 -2.41 -0.04
CA CYS A 35 -16.74 -1.88 0.45
C CYS A 35 -17.77 -1.68 -0.67
N LEU A 36 -17.37 -1.13 -1.82
CA LEU A 36 -18.27 -0.95 -2.97
C LEU A 36 -18.67 -2.28 -3.59
N LYS A 37 -17.76 -3.25 -3.64
CA LYS A 37 -18.02 -4.59 -4.17
C LYS A 37 -18.82 -5.48 -3.22
N GLY A 38 -18.79 -5.19 -1.91
CA GLY A 38 -19.28 -6.09 -0.87
C GLY A 38 -18.36 -7.28 -0.59
N ASP A 39 -17.06 -7.14 -0.88
CA ASP A 39 -16.07 -8.21 -0.73
C ASP A 39 -15.40 -8.17 0.65
N GLY A 40 -15.88 -9.04 1.55
CA GLY A 40 -15.38 -9.12 2.93
C GLY A 40 -13.89 -9.48 3.06
N THR A 41 -13.33 -10.23 2.10
CA THR A 41 -11.92 -10.64 2.11
C THR A 41 -11.03 -9.43 1.83
N VAL A 42 -11.33 -8.69 0.75
CA VAL A 42 -10.62 -7.47 0.38
C VAL A 42 -10.73 -6.43 1.50
N ILE A 43 -11.92 -6.26 2.09
CA ILE A 43 -12.12 -5.34 3.23
C ILE A 43 -11.21 -5.74 4.40
N THR A 44 -11.25 -7.00 4.82
CA THR A 44 -10.55 -7.45 6.03
C THR A 44 -9.04 -7.31 5.90
N VAL A 45 -8.46 -7.79 4.80
CA VAL A 45 -7.00 -7.75 4.60
C VAL A 45 -6.50 -6.31 4.54
N ASN A 46 -7.21 -5.44 3.80
CA ASN A 46 -6.80 -4.05 3.66
C ASN A 46 -7.08 -3.21 4.91
N ALA A 47 -8.10 -3.53 5.71
CA ALA A 47 -8.33 -2.88 7.00
C ALA A 47 -7.20 -3.17 8.00
N ILE A 48 -6.75 -4.43 8.06
CA ILE A 48 -5.58 -4.81 8.86
C ILE A 48 -4.33 -4.07 8.34
N GLY A 49 -4.13 -4.07 7.02
CA GLY A 49 -3.02 -3.37 6.38
C GLY A 49 -2.99 -1.86 6.70
N ALA A 50 -4.11 -1.16 6.53
CA ALA A 50 -4.23 0.26 6.85
C ALA A 50 -4.00 0.54 8.34
N THR A 51 -4.55 -0.30 9.23
CA THR A 51 -4.34 -0.15 10.68
C THR A 51 -2.85 -0.27 11.03
N LEU A 52 -2.16 -1.26 10.47
CA LEU A 52 -0.73 -1.44 10.69
C LEU A 52 0.07 -0.26 10.12
N GLN A 53 -0.20 0.19 8.90
CA GLN A 53 0.55 1.31 8.30
C GLN A 53 0.30 2.63 9.03
N THR A 54 -0.92 2.89 9.45
CA THR A 54 -1.24 4.02 10.33
C THR A 54 -0.43 3.97 11.63
N LEU A 55 -0.28 2.79 12.26
CA LEU A 55 0.59 2.63 13.43
C LEU A 55 2.05 2.99 13.13
N TYR A 56 2.60 2.52 12.00
CA TYR A 56 3.97 2.89 11.57
C TYR A 56 4.12 4.40 11.37
N ILE A 57 3.14 5.04 10.72
CA ILE A 57 3.11 6.50 10.49
C ILE A 57 3.09 7.26 11.83
N LEU A 58 2.25 6.84 12.79
CA LEU A 58 2.14 7.47 14.11
C LEU A 58 3.45 7.37 14.89
N VAL A 59 4.08 6.18 14.89
CA VAL A 59 5.37 5.97 15.57
C VAL A 59 6.49 6.77 14.89
N TYR A 60 6.49 6.82 13.55
CA TYR A 60 7.43 7.64 12.78
C TYR A 60 7.28 9.13 13.13
N LEU A 61 6.05 9.65 13.18
CA LEU A 61 5.77 11.03 13.57
C LEU A 61 6.18 11.34 15.01
N TYR A 62 6.06 10.37 15.91
CA TYR A 62 6.46 10.52 17.31
C TYR A 62 7.97 10.72 17.45
N TYR A 63 8.77 9.89 16.79
CA TYR A 63 10.24 9.93 16.85
C TYR A 63 10.90 10.84 15.82
N SER A 64 10.13 11.40 14.87
CA SER A 64 10.68 12.32 13.86
C SER A 64 10.99 13.70 14.47
N PRO A 65 12.23 14.21 14.32
CA PRO A 65 12.59 15.56 14.73
C PRO A 65 11.94 16.63 13.84
N ALA A 66 11.68 16.30 12.56
CA ALA A 66 11.09 17.21 11.58
C ALA A 66 9.69 16.73 11.18
N LYS A 67 8.68 17.10 11.98
CA LYS A 67 7.29 16.65 11.79
C LYS A 67 6.59 17.32 10.62
N ARG A 68 6.94 18.57 10.31
CA ARG A 68 6.29 19.37 9.24
C ARG A 68 6.26 18.67 7.87
N PRO A 69 7.38 18.19 7.30
CA PRO A 69 7.35 17.51 6.00
C PRO A 69 6.49 16.25 6.01
N VAL A 70 6.55 15.48 7.10
CA VAL A 70 5.74 14.25 7.28
C VAL A 70 4.26 14.60 7.32
N LEU A 71 3.87 15.59 8.12
CA LEU A 71 2.48 16.06 8.22
C LEU A 71 1.96 16.61 6.89
N LEU A 72 2.77 17.34 6.13
CA LEU A 72 2.37 17.84 4.81
C LEU A 72 2.12 16.68 3.83
N GLN A 73 2.93 15.63 3.86
CA GLN A 73 2.71 14.44 3.03
C GLN A 73 1.46 13.66 3.44
N VAL A 74 1.20 13.53 4.75
CA VAL A 74 -0.05 12.94 5.27
C VAL A 74 -1.27 13.78 4.88
N LEU A 75 -1.20 15.11 5.03
CA LEU A 75 -2.28 16.01 4.62
C LEU A 75 -2.53 15.95 3.11
N LEU A 76 -1.47 15.87 2.29
CA LEU A 76 -1.59 15.67 0.85
C LEU A 76 -2.30 14.35 0.54
N LEU A 77 -1.93 13.26 1.21
CA LEU A 77 -2.60 11.98 1.03
C LEU A 77 -4.08 12.08 1.41
N LEU A 78 -4.40 12.66 2.57
CA LEU A 78 -5.78 12.85 3.01
C LEU A 78 -6.57 13.69 2.02
N ALA A 79 -5.97 14.75 1.46
CA ALA A 79 -6.59 15.55 0.42
C ALA A 79 -6.87 14.72 -0.83
N VAL A 80 -5.93 13.89 -1.29
CA VAL A 80 -6.12 12.97 -2.42
C VAL A 80 -7.25 11.96 -2.14
N VAL A 81 -7.30 11.38 -0.93
CA VAL A 81 -8.35 10.42 -0.55
C VAL A 81 -9.72 11.09 -0.49
N VAL A 82 -9.83 12.26 0.13
CA VAL A 82 -11.09 13.01 0.25
C VAL A 82 -11.59 13.48 -1.12
N THR A 83 -10.70 14.04 -1.94
CA THR A 83 -11.05 14.47 -3.29
C THR A 83 -11.41 13.29 -4.19
N GLY A 84 -10.68 12.17 -4.09
CA GLY A 84 -11.02 10.91 -4.75
C GLY A 84 -12.41 10.42 -4.35
N TYR A 85 -12.69 10.33 -3.05
CA TYR A 85 -14.01 9.97 -2.54
C TYR A 85 -15.11 10.90 -3.07
N GLY A 86 -14.88 12.22 -3.04
CA GLY A 86 -15.78 13.22 -3.61
C GLY A 86 -16.04 13.01 -5.11
N TYR A 87 -15.00 12.73 -5.88
CA TYR A 87 -15.09 12.43 -7.31
C TYR A 87 -15.94 11.17 -7.56
N PHE A 88 -15.65 10.07 -6.88
CA PHE A 88 -16.39 8.81 -7.05
C PHE A 88 -17.85 8.90 -6.61
N THR A 89 -18.16 9.71 -5.59
CA THR A 89 -19.53 9.85 -5.08
C THR A 89 -20.39 10.82 -5.88
N ASN A 90 -19.81 11.92 -6.39
CA ASN A 90 -20.57 13.00 -7.02
C ASN A 90 -20.51 13.00 -8.55
N LEU A 91 -19.41 12.53 -9.15
CA LEU A 91 -19.15 12.71 -10.58
C LEU A 91 -19.17 11.40 -11.37
N VAL A 92 -18.92 10.26 -10.72
CA VAL A 92 -18.91 8.95 -11.39
C VAL A 92 -20.27 8.27 -11.26
N ASP A 93 -20.81 7.82 -12.40
CA ASP A 93 -22.02 7.02 -12.46
C ASP A 93 -21.90 5.76 -11.62
N THR A 94 -22.96 5.42 -10.89
CA THR A 94 -22.97 4.28 -9.95
C THR A 94 -22.52 2.97 -10.60
N GLY A 95 -22.86 2.74 -11.87
CA GLY A 95 -22.44 1.56 -12.63
C GLY A 95 -20.94 1.52 -12.99
N MET A 96 -20.26 2.67 -13.02
CA MET A 96 -18.85 2.79 -13.41
C MET A 96 -17.89 2.95 -12.22
N ARG A 97 -18.42 3.25 -11.03
CA ARG A 97 -17.63 3.49 -9.80
C ARG A 97 -16.68 2.34 -9.49
N LEU A 98 -17.18 1.10 -9.54
CA LEU A 98 -16.39 -0.09 -9.22
C LEU A 98 -15.24 -0.25 -10.21
N THR A 99 -15.52 -0.17 -11.51
CA THR A 99 -14.54 -0.27 -12.60
C THR A 99 -13.44 0.79 -12.49
N HIS A 100 -13.81 2.06 -12.30
CA HIS A 100 -12.86 3.16 -12.20
C HIS A 100 -11.99 3.06 -10.93
N LEU A 101 -12.59 2.67 -9.79
CA LEU A 101 -11.84 2.51 -8.56
C LEU A 101 -10.91 1.29 -8.61
N GLY A 102 -11.38 0.18 -9.18
CA GLY A 102 -10.56 -1.01 -9.42
C GLY A 102 -9.36 -0.69 -10.30
N LEU A 103 -9.56 0.01 -11.42
CA LEU A 103 -8.47 0.44 -12.29
C LEU A 103 -7.45 1.33 -11.54
N PHE A 104 -7.93 2.29 -10.76
CA PHE A 104 -7.08 3.14 -9.93
C PHE A 104 -6.25 2.32 -8.94
N CYS A 105 -6.89 1.38 -8.22
CA CYS A 105 -6.21 0.53 -7.25
C CYS A 105 -5.14 -0.35 -7.91
N SER A 106 -5.45 -0.99 -9.04
CA SER A 106 -4.50 -1.83 -9.77
C SER A 106 -3.32 -1.02 -10.30
N VAL A 107 -3.56 0.14 -10.94
CA VAL A 107 -2.49 1.02 -11.42
C VAL A 107 -1.59 1.47 -10.27
N PHE A 108 -2.20 1.87 -9.15
CA PHE A 108 -1.43 2.29 -7.98
C PHE A 108 -0.59 1.14 -7.40
N THR A 109 -1.17 -0.05 -7.26
CA THR A 109 -0.44 -1.26 -6.81
C THR A 109 0.72 -1.60 -7.76
N ILE A 110 0.52 -1.53 -9.08
CA ILE A 110 1.58 -1.77 -10.08
C ILE A 110 2.73 -0.77 -9.90
N THR A 111 2.43 0.52 -9.67
CA THR A 111 3.49 1.51 -9.46
C THR A 111 4.31 1.25 -8.19
N MET A 112 3.71 0.66 -7.15
CA MET A 112 4.44 0.26 -5.96
C MET A 112 5.46 -0.86 -6.23
N TYR A 113 5.21 -1.71 -7.23
CA TYR A 113 6.16 -2.75 -7.65
C TYR A 113 7.39 -2.22 -8.40
N LEU A 114 7.44 -0.92 -8.73
CA LEU A 114 8.66 -0.31 -9.26
C LEU A 114 9.82 -0.35 -8.25
N SER A 115 9.53 -0.26 -6.95
CA SER A 115 10.55 -0.34 -5.89
C SER A 115 11.24 -1.72 -5.84
N PRO A 116 10.53 -2.84 -5.68
CA PRO A 116 11.18 -4.16 -5.70
C PRO A 116 11.82 -4.48 -7.05
N LEU A 117 11.32 -3.93 -8.17
CA LEU A 117 11.98 -4.08 -9.47
C LEU A 117 13.35 -3.37 -9.52
N ALA A 118 13.45 -2.18 -8.92
CA ALA A 118 14.73 -1.48 -8.78
C ALA A 118 15.71 -2.26 -7.89
N ASP A 119 15.23 -2.86 -6.80
CA ASP A 119 16.05 -3.75 -5.95
C ASP A 119 16.51 -4.99 -6.71
N LEU A 120 15.64 -5.60 -7.52
CA LEU A 120 16.00 -6.74 -8.36
C LEU A 120 17.09 -6.36 -9.38
N ALA A 121 16.97 -5.21 -10.03
CA ALA A 121 18.00 -4.70 -10.95
C ALA A 121 19.35 -4.52 -10.24
N LYS A 122 19.33 -4.03 -8.99
CA LYS A 122 20.52 -3.90 -8.14
C LYS A 122 21.14 -5.25 -7.79
N VAL A 123 20.34 -6.27 -7.49
CA VAL A 123 20.81 -7.65 -7.23
C VAL A 123 21.49 -8.23 -8.46
N ILE A 124 20.91 -8.07 -9.65
CA ILE A 124 21.48 -8.57 -10.91
C ILE A 124 22.84 -7.92 -11.20
N ARG A 125 22.93 -6.59 -11.01
CA ARG A 125 24.15 -5.82 -11.25
C ARG A 125 25.25 -6.11 -10.23
N SER A 126 24.89 -6.22 -8.95
CA SER A 126 25.84 -6.44 -7.85
C SER A 126 26.16 -7.92 -7.61
N LYS A 127 25.43 -8.84 -8.23
CA LYS A 127 25.51 -10.30 -8.01
C LYS A 127 25.38 -10.70 -6.54
N SER A 128 24.64 -9.91 -5.76
CA SER A 128 24.48 -10.11 -4.32
C SER A 128 23.02 -9.96 -3.92
N THR A 129 22.51 -10.93 -3.15
CA THR A 129 21.16 -10.92 -2.58
C THR A 129 21.10 -10.26 -1.20
N ARG A 130 22.15 -9.54 -0.78
CA ARG A 130 22.24 -8.94 0.57
C ARG A 130 21.10 -7.96 0.89
N CYS A 131 20.48 -7.37 -0.13
CA CYS A 131 19.34 -6.47 0.00
C CYS A 131 17.99 -7.21 0.10
N LEU A 132 17.93 -8.51 -0.18
CA LEU A 132 16.70 -9.31 -0.18
C LEU A 132 16.65 -10.24 1.02
N SER A 133 15.47 -10.32 1.63
CA SER A 133 15.16 -11.33 2.64
C SER A 133 14.41 -12.48 1.96
N PHE A 134 15.03 -13.66 1.89
CA PHE A 134 14.42 -14.84 1.27
C PHE A 134 13.03 -15.20 1.84
N PRO A 135 12.81 -15.21 3.18
CA PRO A 135 11.49 -15.45 3.74
C PRO A 135 10.44 -14.43 3.26
N LEU A 136 10.78 -13.15 3.21
CA LEU A 136 9.86 -12.11 2.71
C LEU A 136 9.53 -12.33 1.23
N THR A 137 10.51 -12.69 0.40
CA THR A 137 10.27 -12.98 -1.02
C THR A 137 9.30 -14.15 -1.20
N VAL A 138 9.47 -15.25 -0.44
CA VAL A 138 8.58 -16.41 -0.52
C VAL A 138 7.17 -16.06 -0.04
N THR A 139 7.04 -15.36 1.10
CA THR A 139 5.73 -14.93 1.61
C THR A 139 5.01 -14.02 0.62
N THR A 140 5.71 -13.06 0.01
CA THR A 140 5.13 -12.18 -1.01
C THR A 140 4.70 -12.96 -2.25
N LEU A 141 5.49 -13.94 -2.71
CA LEU A 141 5.11 -14.79 -3.85
C LEU A 141 3.82 -15.59 -3.58
N VAL A 142 3.70 -16.17 -2.39
CA VAL A 142 2.50 -16.92 -1.97
C VAL A 142 1.30 -15.98 -1.87
N ALA A 143 1.49 -14.80 -1.29
CA ALA A 143 0.44 -13.79 -1.19
C ALA A 143 -0.04 -13.33 -2.58
N SER A 144 0.88 -12.99 -3.49
CA SER A 144 0.55 -12.60 -4.87
C SER A 144 -0.16 -13.72 -5.62
N SER A 145 0.34 -14.96 -5.53
CA SER A 145 -0.33 -16.12 -6.14
C SER A 145 -1.74 -16.31 -5.60
N SER A 146 -1.95 -16.10 -4.30
CA SER A 146 -3.26 -16.21 -3.66
C SER A 146 -4.22 -15.14 -4.17
N TRP A 147 -3.77 -13.89 -4.32
CA TRP A 147 -4.58 -12.81 -4.88
C TRP A 147 -4.93 -13.04 -6.35
N THR A 148 -3.98 -13.50 -7.16
CA THR A 148 -4.25 -13.87 -8.57
C THR A 148 -5.30 -14.97 -8.65
N LEU A 149 -5.17 -16.06 -7.88
CA LEU A 149 -6.18 -17.12 -7.84
C LEU A 149 -7.54 -16.62 -7.35
N TYR A 150 -7.56 -15.75 -6.35
CA TYR A 150 -8.78 -15.16 -5.82
C TYR A 150 -9.49 -14.26 -6.85
N GLY A 151 -8.75 -13.41 -7.54
CA GLY A 151 -9.26 -12.57 -8.62
C GLY A 151 -9.82 -13.40 -9.78
N LEU A 152 -9.14 -14.47 -10.17
CA LEU A 152 -9.61 -15.41 -11.19
C LEU A 152 -10.93 -16.09 -10.76
N GLN A 153 -11.03 -16.53 -9.50
CA GLN A 153 -12.25 -17.14 -8.97
C GLN A 153 -13.44 -16.16 -9.01
N LEU A 154 -13.20 -14.89 -8.67
CA LEU A 154 -14.21 -13.84 -8.69
C LEU A 154 -14.50 -13.27 -10.07
N HIS A 155 -13.80 -13.74 -11.12
CA HIS A 155 -13.82 -13.15 -12.46
C HIS A 155 -13.57 -11.63 -12.43
N ASP A 156 -12.71 -11.20 -11.51
CA ASP A 156 -12.38 -9.80 -11.29
C ASP A 156 -10.96 -9.49 -11.81
N PRO A 157 -10.84 -8.82 -12.96
CA PRO A 157 -9.54 -8.53 -13.55
C PRO A 157 -8.73 -7.54 -12.70
N TYR A 158 -9.36 -6.72 -11.86
CA TYR A 158 -8.66 -5.72 -11.07
C TYR A 158 -7.90 -6.34 -9.90
N ILE A 159 -8.48 -7.37 -9.25
CA ILE A 159 -7.85 -8.13 -8.17
C ILE A 159 -6.78 -9.09 -8.71
N THR A 160 -6.97 -9.58 -9.93
CA THR A 160 -6.07 -10.59 -10.53
C THR A 160 -4.67 -10.04 -10.82
N VAL A 161 -4.58 -8.75 -11.18
CA VAL A 161 -3.39 -8.07 -11.71
C VAL A 161 -2.53 -7.45 -10.61
#